data_AF-A0A930WHR6-F1
#
_entry.id   AF-A0A930WHR6-F1
#
_cell.length_a   1.000
_cell.length_b   1.000
_cell.length_c   1.000
_cell.angle_alpha   90.00
_cell.angle_beta   90.00
_cell.angle_gamma   90.00
#
_symmetry.space_group_name_H-M   'P 1'
#
loop_
_entity.id
_entity.type
_entity.pdbx_description
1 polymer ?
#
loop_
_entity_poly.entity_id
_entity_poly.type
_entity_poly.pdbx_seq_one_letter_code
_entity_poly.pdbx_strand_id
1 'polypeptide(L)'
;SAAAHDSRFEPIAVEELDRLVYSVDVLSTPEPITSAEELDPHVYGVIVKSVADRRRGLLLPDLAGIDTAEQQIAIAREKAHIMPKEPISLARFTVIRHH
;
A
#
# COMPACT_ATOMS: atom_id res chain seq x y z
N SER A 1 1.90 14.61 8.58
CA SER A 1 3.05 14.25 7.72
C SER A 1 2.77 14.57 6.26
N ALA A 2 1.72 14.01 5.64
CA ALA A 2 1.40 14.21 4.22
C ALA A 2 1.35 15.69 3.77
N ALA A 3 0.82 16.61 4.58
CA ALA A 3 0.73 18.03 4.23
C ALA A 3 2.03 18.84 4.34
N ALA A 4 3.03 18.36 5.09
CA ALA A 4 4.22 19.17 5.43
C ALA A 4 5.56 18.46 5.20
N HIS A 5 5.55 17.13 5.01
CA HIS A 5 6.74 16.27 4.96
C HIS A 5 6.66 15.21 3.85
N ASP A 6 5.82 15.40 2.83
CA ASP A 6 5.89 14.59 1.61
C ASP A 6 6.97 15.20 0.69
N SER A 7 8.11 14.52 0.52
CA SER A 7 9.25 15.05 -0.23
C SER A 7 8.98 15.25 -1.73
N ARG A 8 7.83 14.81 -2.23
CA ARG A 8 7.42 14.96 -3.63
C ARG A 8 6.69 16.28 -3.89
N PHE A 9 6.26 16.99 -2.85
CA PHE A 9 5.47 18.21 -2.97
C PHE A 9 6.00 19.29 -2.01
N GLU A 10 5.78 20.55 -2.35
CA GLU A 10 6.03 21.63 -1.40
C GLU A 10 5.03 21.55 -0.23
N PRO A 11 5.42 21.99 0.98
CA PRO A 11 4.51 22.05 2.12
C PRO A 11 3.27 22.88 1.78
N ILE A 12 2.09 22.37 2.15
CA ILE A 12 0.81 23.02 1.90
C ILE A 12 0.70 24.34 2.67
N ALA A 13 0.29 25.42 1.99
CA ALA A 13 0.06 26.72 2.60
C ALA A 13 -1.32 26.82 3.28
N VAL A 14 -1.47 27.71 4.26
CA VAL A 14 -2.70 27.84 5.06
C VAL A 14 -3.91 28.20 4.19
N GLU A 15 -3.69 28.98 3.13
CA GLU A 15 -4.71 29.44 2.19
C GLU A 15 -5.23 28.33 1.27
N GLU A 16 -4.51 27.21 1.19
CA GLU A 16 -4.90 26.04 0.40
C GLU A 16 -5.80 25.10 1.19
N LEU A 17 -5.85 25.21 2.53
CA LEU A 17 -6.56 24.27 3.40
C LEU A 17 -8.05 24.15 3.10
N ASP A 18 -8.70 25.26 2.75
CA ASP A 18 -10.14 25.31 2.40
C ASP A 18 -10.45 24.65 1.04
N ARG A 19 -9.42 24.30 0.26
CA ARG A 19 -9.52 23.67 -1.06
C ARG A 19 -9.10 22.21 -1.07
N LEU A 20 -8.74 21.65 0.08
CA LEU A 20 -8.26 20.27 0.20
C LEU A 20 -9.38 19.33 0.61
N VAL A 21 -9.46 18.20 -0.09
CA VAL A 21 -10.22 17.03 0.35
C VAL A 21 -9.24 16.14 1.10
N TYR A 22 -9.50 15.92 2.39
CA TYR A 22 -8.72 15.01 3.21
C TYR A 22 -9.31 13.60 3.04
N SER A 23 -8.44 12.59 2.91
CA SER A 23 -8.83 11.18 3.00
C SER A 23 -8.03 10.57 4.14
N VAL A 24 -8.72 9.94 5.08
CA VAL A 24 -8.09 9.12 6.11
C VAL A 24 -8.41 7.67 5.83
N ASP A 25 -7.37 6.91 5.50
CA ASP A 25 -7.46 5.48 5.25
C ASP A 25 -7.16 4.74 6.56
N VAL A 26 -8.20 4.15 7.16
CA VAL A 26 -8.05 3.29 8.34
C VAL A 26 -7.82 1.86 7.87
N LEU A 27 -6.63 1.33 8.17
CA LEU A 27 -6.23 -0.03 7.80
C LEU A 27 -6.72 -1.03 8.85
N SER A 28 -7.30 -2.15 8.42
CA SER A 28 -7.58 -3.28 9.31
C SER A 28 -6.28 -3.93 9.80
N THR A 29 -6.38 -4.79 10.82
CA THR A 29 -5.26 -5.67 11.19
C THR A 29 -4.87 -6.55 9.99
N PRO A 30 -3.58 -6.61 9.61
CA PRO A 30 -3.16 -7.45 8.50
C PRO A 30 -3.32 -8.94 8.82
N GLU A 31 -3.88 -9.68 7.86
CA GLU A 31 -4.07 -11.12 7.91
C GLU A 31 -3.02 -11.82 7.03
N PRO A 32 -2.26 -12.81 7.53
CA PRO A 32 -1.31 -13.54 6.70
C PRO A 32 -2.04 -14.36 5.63
N ILE A 33 -1.48 -14.37 4.42
CA ILE A 33 -1.97 -15.21 3.31
C ILE A 33 -0.83 -16.08 2.78
N THR A 34 -1.20 -17.21 2.18
CA THR A 34 -0.24 -18.18 1.67
C THR A 34 0.01 -18.02 0.17
N SER A 35 -0.93 -17.41 -0.55
CA SER A 35 -0.84 -17.24 -2.01
C SER A 35 -1.58 -15.99 -2.51
N ALA A 36 -1.34 -15.64 -3.77
CA ALA A 36 -2.01 -14.54 -4.45
C ALA A 36 -3.52 -14.81 -4.69
N GLU A 37 -3.95 -16.08 -4.67
CA GLU A 37 -5.37 -16.46 -4.84
C GLU A 37 -6.26 -15.96 -3.70
N GLU A 38 -5.67 -15.67 -2.54
CA GLU A 38 -6.35 -15.11 -1.38
C GLU A 38 -6.42 -13.57 -1.40
N LEU A 39 -5.97 -12.94 -2.50
CA LEU A 39 -5.86 -11.49 -2.62
C LEU A 39 -6.69 -10.99 -3.81
N ASP A 40 -7.84 -10.39 -3.52
CA ASP A 40 -8.56 -9.58 -4.51
C ASP A 40 -8.00 -8.14 -4.48
N PRO A 41 -7.36 -7.64 -5.56
CA PRO A 41 -6.73 -6.32 -5.57
C PRO A 41 -7.71 -5.16 -5.45
N HIS A 42 -9.01 -5.36 -5.72
CA HIS A 42 -10.04 -4.33 -5.55
C HIS A 42 -10.53 -4.22 -4.10
N VAL A 43 -10.42 -5.30 -3.33
CA VAL A 43 -10.92 -5.36 -1.94
C VAL A 43 -9.79 -5.20 -0.93
N TYR A 44 -8.64 -5.81 -1.20
CA TYR A 44 -7.54 -5.94 -0.25
C TYR A 44 -6.29 -5.18 -0.70
N GLY A 45 -5.70 -4.48 0.26
CA GLY A 45 -4.31 -4.07 0.16
C GLY A 45 -3.40 -5.24 0.54
N VAL A 46 -2.14 -5.17 0.09
CA VAL A 46 -1.14 -6.20 0.34
C VAL A 46 0.07 -5.63 1.05
N ILE A 47 0.61 -6.41 1.99
CA ILE A 47 1.90 -6.19 2.63
C ILE A 47 2.82 -7.34 2.20
N VAL A 48 3.95 -6.97 1.63
CA VAL A 48 5.05 -7.89 1.33
C VAL A 48 6.16 -7.65 2.34
N LYS A 49 6.75 -8.70 2.88
CA LYS A 49 7.89 -8.60 3.79
C LYS A 49 8.96 -9.60 3.39
N SER A 50 10.21 -9.15 3.29
CA SER A 50 11.36 -10.02 3.07
C SER A 50 11.50 -10.98 4.25
N VAL A 51 11.75 -12.25 3.98
CA VAL A 51 12.07 -13.21 5.06
C VAL A 51 13.51 -13.08 5.55
N ALA A 52 14.38 -12.46 4.75
CA ALA A 52 15.81 -12.35 5.04
C ALA A 52 16.16 -11.12 5.88
N ASP A 53 15.35 -10.06 5.84
CA ASP A 53 15.65 -8.78 6.48
C ASP A 53 14.41 -7.96 6.85
N ARG A 54 14.56 -6.63 7.01
CA ARG A 54 13.51 -5.72 7.47
C ARG A 54 12.77 -5.00 6.33
N ARG A 55 13.07 -5.29 5.06
CA ARG A 55 12.38 -4.68 3.91
C ARG A 55 10.91 -5.12 3.89
N ARG A 56 10.04 -4.14 3.69
CA ARG A 56 8.60 -4.34 3.57
C ARG A 56 8.01 -3.35 2.59
N GLY A 57 7.01 -3.79 1.84
CA GLY A 57 6.23 -2.99 0.93
C GLY A 57 4.77 -3.10 1.28
N LEU A 58 4.03 -2.01 1.06
CA LEU A 58 2.59 -1.96 1.21
C LEU A 58 2.00 -1.35 -0.04
N LEU A 59 0.89 -1.93 -0.49
CA LEU A 59 0.08 -1.36 -1.55
C LEU A 59 -1.39 -1.39 -1.13
N LEU A 60 -2.09 -0.28 -1.34
CA LEU A 60 -3.51 -0.14 -1.03
C LEU A 60 -4.36 -0.94 -2.04
N PRO A 61 -5.60 -1.31 -1.67
CA PRO A 61 -6.56 -1.83 -2.63
C PRO A 61 -7.00 -0.78 -3.64
N ASP A 62 -7.62 -1.25 -4.71
CA ASP A 62 -8.40 -0.46 -5.66
C ASP A 62 -7.59 0.69 -6.30
N LEU A 63 -6.39 0.34 -6.79
CA LEU A 63 -5.52 1.27 -7.50
C LEU A 63 -5.69 1.09 -9.01
N ALA A 64 -5.89 2.21 -9.72
CA ALA A 64 -6.03 2.21 -11.17
C ALA A 64 -4.82 1.57 -11.87
N GLY A 65 -5.09 0.64 -12.80
CA GLY A 65 -4.07 -0.08 -13.56
C GLY A 65 -3.50 -1.31 -12.85
N ILE A 66 -4.11 -1.76 -11.75
CA ILE A 66 -3.77 -3.00 -11.06
C ILE A 66 -5.00 -3.90 -11.03
N ASP A 67 -5.03 -4.88 -11.93
CA ASP A 67 -6.20 -5.75 -12.13
C ASP A 67 -5.96 -7.18 -11.60
N THR A 68 -4.73 -7.49 -11.16
CA THR A 68 -4.36 -8.83 -10.67
C THR A 68 -3.58 -8.78 -9.36
N ALA A 69 -3.75 -9.82 -8.56
CA ALA A 69 -3.02 -10.02 -7.31
C ALA A 69 -1.50 -10.06 -7.52
N GLU A 70 -1.06 -10.72 -8.59
CA GLU A 70 0.35 -10.86 -8.95
C GLU A 70 0.98 -9.50 -9.29
N GLN A 71 0.27 -8.66 -10.05
CA GLN A 71 0.70 -7.29 -10.34
C GLN A 71 0.79 -6.47 -9.04
N GLN A 72 -0.22 -6.56 -8.18
CA GLN A 72 -0.24 -5.84 -6.91
C GLN A 72 0.95 -6.23 -6.02
N ILE A 73 1.24 -7.53 -5.91
CA ILE A 73 2.40 -8.06 -5.17
C ILE A 73 3.71 -7.59 -5.81
N ALA A 74 3.84 -7.65 -7.13
CA ALA A 74 5.06 -7.24 -7.83
C ALA A 74 5.39 -5.77 -7.59
N ILE A 75 4.39 -4.88 -7.68
CA ILE A 75 4.54 -3.45 -7.41
C ILE A 75 4.89 -3.21 -5.93
N ALA A 76 4.24 -3.93 -5.01
CA ALA A 76 4.57 -3.83 -3.59
C ALA A 76 6.03 -4.24 -3.30
N ARG A 77 6.53 -5.29 -3.98
CA ARG A 77 7.93 -5.73 -3.89
C ARG A 77 8.90 -4.69 -4.44
N GLU A 78 8.60 -4.12 -5.60
CA GLU A 78 9.41 -3.09 -6.23
C GLU A 78 9.56 -1.87 -5.30
N LYS A 79 8.44 -1.40 -4.72
CA LYS A 79 8.43 -0.31 -3.71
C LYS A 79 9.26 -0.61 -2.47
N ALA A 80 9.43 -1.89 -2.13
CA ALA A 80 10.24 -2.35 -1.01
C ALA A 80 11.70 -2.67 -1.39
N HIS A 81 12.06 -2.52 -2.67
CA HIS A 81 13.31 -2.99 -3.25
C HIS A 81 13.58 -4.48 -2.97
N ILE A 82 12.55 -5.32 -3.05
CA ILE A 82 12.65 -6.78 -2.91
C ILE A 82 12.66 -7.40 -4.31
N MET A 83 13.74 -8.10 -4.66
CA MET A 83 13.91 -8.70 -5.99
C MET A 83 12.88 -9.82 -6.21
N PRO A 84 12.41 -10.05 -7.45
CA PRO A 84 11.29 -10.97 -7.73
C PRO A 84 11.44 -12.41 -7.22
N LYS A 85 12.69 -12.91 -7.09
CA LYS A 85 12.98 -14.28 -6.63
C LYS A 85 13.26 -14.40 -5.14
N GLU A 86 13.34 -13.29 -4.42
CA GLU A 86 13.55 -13.33 -2.97
C GLU A 86 12.33 -13.94 -2.27
N PRO A 87 12.52 -14.78 -1.24
CA PRO A 87 11.39 -15.29 -0.49
C PRO A 87 10.72 -14.17 0.31
N ILE A 88 9.40 -14.15 0.31
CA ILE A 88 8.58 -13.15 1.01
C ILE A 88 7.49 -13.82 1.83
N SER A 89 7.05 -13.15 2.88
CA SER A 89 5.76 -13.42 3.53
C SER A 89 4.74 -12.40 3.04
N LEU A 90 3.49 -12.84 2.85
CA LEU A 90 2.38 -12.03 2.41
C LEU A 90 1.37 -11.83 3.54
N ALA A 91 0.79 -10.63 3.60
CA ALA A 91 -0.41 -10.36 4.38
C ALA A 91 -1.34 -9.44 3.59
N ARG A 92 -2.64 -9.58 3.81
CA ARG A 92 -3.67 -8.71 3.24
C ARG A 92 -4.34 -7.87 4.32
N PHE A 93 -4.93 -6.74 3.93
CA PHE A 93 -5.74 -5.91 4.82
C PHE A 93 -6.82 -5.18 4.02
N THR A 94 -7.90 -4.77 4.68
CA THR A 94 -8.94 -3.92 4.08
C THR A 94 -8.73 -2.47 4.50
N VAL A 95 -9.27 -1.55 3.70
CA VAL A 95 -9.23 -0.11 3.97
C VAL A 95 -10.63 0.43 4.12
N ILE A 96 -10.87 1.20 5.18
CA ILE A 96 -12.06 2.04 5.30
C ILE A 96 -11.61 3.47 5.06
N ARG A 97 -12.11 4.08 3.96
CA ARG A 97 -11.83 5.48 3.61
C ARG A 97 -12.85 6.38 4.30
N HIS A 98 -12.36 7.37 5.06
CA HIS A 98 -13.15 8.46 5.60
C HIS A 98 -12.81 9.75 4.83
N HIS A 99 -13.85 10.45 4.37
CA HIS A 99 -13.78 11.75 3.70
C HIS A 99 -14.13 12.88 4.67
#